data_AF-A0A496QX71-F1
#
_entry.id   AF-A0A496QX71-F1
#
_cell.length_a   1.000
_cell.length_b   1.000
_cell.length_c   1.000
_cell.angle_alpha   90.00
_cell.angle_beta   90.00
_cell.angle_gamma   90.00
#
_symmetry.space_group_name_H-M   'P 1'
#
loop_
_entity.id
_entity.type
_entity.pdbx_description
1 polymer ?
#
loop_
_entity_poly.entity_id
_entity_poly.type
_entity_poly.pdbx_seq_one_letter_code
_entity_poly.pdbx_strand_id
1 'polypeptide(L)'
;MVRTLIFIFVLLICLFTPERGEAERDSLNIEEAGYYEFTDLYPPFPENVEVRKLLKEIIFAPAVEAMRASQGVFVQKNFNNRVLFQVKRQNGAFYLLFTNEENYSFPLYSRGSYIIKRSLEDGSLLQIKIFLRNHPECFLRIFPRNDRSSMDVYLYGYPVYQNINLPISLQEITTSPFNLLKRMSKNSVDWSLIFSPEAEQYKEVRLMAEKIRGKLPELRDADDGAMNQNGEYVLIEDLSIQESGGFNCSGFAKWIVDGIYYLKNGRYLPIERLKDKNYSTRGHRWSERYEDSRDPYFGLDWTRNLSLSLLETESESKALIDPEVADVREVPFFDYIEDVGYPVE
;
A
#
# COMPACT_ATOMS: atom_id res chain seq x y z
N MET A 1 10.48 11.82 -8.90
CA MET A 1 10.16 12.64 -7.72
C MET A 1 8.79 13.29 -7.86
N VAL A 2 8.51 14.09 -8.90
CA VAL A 2 7.18 14.72 -9.08
C VAL A 2 6.04 13.73 -9.35
N ARG A 3 6.21 12.75 -10.25
CA ARG A 3 5.22 11.66 -10.46
C ARG A 3 4.96 10.84 -9.18
N THR A 4 6.00 10.68 -8.35
CA THR A 4 5.96 10.03 -7.04
C THR A 4 5.17 10.86 -6.01
N LEU A 5 5.29 12.20 -6.07
CA LEU A 5 4.55 13.15 -5.22
C LEU A 5 3.07 13.23 -5.55
N ILE A 6 2.69 13.00 -6.81
CA ILE A 6 1.28 12.94 -7.24
C ILE A 6 0.61 11.65 -6.73
N PHE A 7 1.36 10.56 -6.66
CA PHE A 7 0.91 9.33 -6.01
C PHE A 7 0.65 9.49 -4.51
N ILE A 8 1.46 10.32 -3.82
CA ILE A 8 1.22 10.72 -2.42
C ILE A 8 -0.08 11.53 -2.31
N PHE A 9 -0.40 12.34 -3.31
CA PHE A 9 -1.60 13.17 -3.37
C PHE A 9 -2.89 12.32 -3.40
N VAL A 10 -2.92 11.26 -4.20
CA VAL A 10 -4.05 10.30 -4.25
C VAL A 10 -4.18 9.53 -2.92
N LEU A 11 -3.05 9.14 -2.30
CA LEU A 11 -3.04 8.47 -1.00
C LEU A 11 -3.46 9.38 0.17
N LEU A 12 -3.20 10.69 0.09
CA LEU A 12 -3.53 11.65 1.13
C LEU A 12 -5.00 12.08 1.15
N ILE A 13 -5.67 12.12 -0.01
CA ILE A 13 -7.12 12.37 -0.08
C ILE A 13 -7.90 11.25 0.66
N CYS A 14 -7.42 10.00 0.60
CA CYS A 14 -8.01 8.88 1.34
C CYS A 14 -7.70 8.85 2.84
N LEU A 15 -6.71 9.62 3.33
CA LEU A 15 -6.32 9.63 4.75
C LEU A 15 -7.20 10.54 5.63
N PHE A 16 -8.21 11.20 5.07
CA PHE A 16 -9.18 12.03 5.80
C PHE A 16 -10.45 11.29 6.24
N THR A 17 -10.42 9.96 6.35
CA THR A 17 -11.41 9.18 7.13
C THR A 17 -10.80 8.76 8.46
N PRO A 18 -11.38 9.15 9.62
CA PRO A 18 -10.77 8.90 10.91
C PRO A 18 -11.10 7.48 11.40
N GLU A 19 -10.12 6.57 11.37
CA GLU A 19 -10.14 5.40 12.26
C GLU A 19 -9.05 5.57 13.33
N ARG A 20 -9.52 5.69 14.58
CA ARG A 20 -8.70 5.79 15.79
C ARG A 20 -8.03 4.44 16.09
N GLY A 21 -6.73 4.47 16.32
CA GLY A 21 -5.99 3.41 16.99
C GLY A 21 -4.71 3.98 17.58
N GLU A 22 -4.67 4.14 18.90
CA GLU A 22 -3.51 4.61 19.67
C GLU A 22 -2.36 3.60 19.60
N ALA A 23 -1.12 4.08 19.45
CA ALA A 23 0.08 3.28 19.69
C ALA A 23 1.16 4.15 20.36
N GLU A 24 1.61 3.67 21.53
CA GLU A 24 2.67 4.24 22.36
C GLU A 24 4.03 4.23 21.67
N ARG A 25 4.86 5.22 22.03
CA ARG A 25 6.24 5.40 21.57
C ARG A 25 7.19 4.68 22.51
N ASP A 26 8.10 3.87 21.96
CA ASP A 26 9.36 3.56 22.62
C ASP A 26 10.54 3.83 21.67
N SER A 27 11.52 4.55 22.20
CA SER A 27 12.75 4.99 21.54
C SER A 27 13.81 3.90 21.55
N LEU A 28 14.44 3.62 20.41
CA LEU A 28 15.60 2.72 20.29
C LEU A 28 16.82 3.45 19.73
N ASN A 29 17.90 3.41 20.51
CA ASN A 29 19.25 3.82 20.15
C ASN A 29 19.85 2.87 19.10
N ILE A 30 20.58 3.44 18.14
CA ILE A 30 21.29 2.71 17.09
C ILE A 30 22.79 2.95 17.28
N GLU A 31 23.54 1.91 17.64
CA GLU A 31 24.98 1.85 17.38
C GLU A 31 25.36 0.49 16.79
N GLU A 32 26.11 0.60 15.68
CA GLU A 32 27.04 -0.34 15.03
C GLU A 32 26.53 -1.67 14.45
N ALA A 33 26.59 -1.75 13.12
CA ALA A 33 26.88 -3.00 12.41
C ALA A 33 27.73 -2.72 11.16
N GLY A 34 28.89 -3.36 11.12
CA GLY A 34 29.88 -3.27 10.04
C GLY A 34 29.50 -4.02 8.76
N TYR A 35 30.24 -3.65 7.72
CA TYR A 35 30.33 -4.18 6.37
C TYR A 35 29.83 -5.64 6.16
N TYR A 36 28.68 -5.77 5.49
CA TYR A 36 28.33 -6.93 4.68
C TYR A 36 27.87 -6.46 3.29
N GLU A 37 28.29 -7.20 2.27
CA GLU A 37 28.13 -6.90 0.85
C GLU A 37 26.67 -6.58 0.46
N PHE A 38 26.52 -5.49 -0.28
CA PHE A 38 25.26 -5.00 -0.84
C PHE A 38 24.67 -5.99 -1.85
N THR A 39 23.64 -6.76 -1.50
CA THR A 39 22.72 -7.36 -2.50
C THR A 39 21.28 -7.66 -2.06
N ASP A 40 20.85 -7.45 -0.81
CA ASP A 40 19.44 -7.72 -0.42
C ASP A 40 18.87 -6.63 0.50
N LEU A 41 18.32 -5.56 -0.11
CA LEU A 41 17.69 -4.44 0.59
C LEU A 41 16.23 -4.70 1.03
N TYR A 42 15.81 -5.97 1.03
CA TYR A 42 14.57 -6.42 1.68
C TYR A 42 14.89 -7.57 2.62
N PRO A 43 14.34 -7.60 3.86
CA PRO A 43 14.42 -8.81 4.64
C PRO A 43 13.76 -9.93 3.80
N PRO A 44 14.47 -11.07 3.63
CA PRO A 44 13.96 -12.19 2.85
C PRO A 44 12.57 -12.54 3.35
N PHE A 45 11.70 -13.00 2.44
CA PHE A 45 10.32 -13.32 2.79
C PHE A 45 10.31 -14.25 4.02
N PRO A 46 9.67 -13.84 5.15
CA PRO A 46 9.69 -14.60 6.39
C PRO A 46 9.13 -16.02 6.17
N GLU A 47 10.00 -17.01 6.32
CA GLU A 47 9.61 -18.40 6.10
C GLU A 47 9.20 -19.10 7.38
N ASN A 48 8.37 -20.14 7.22
CA ASN A 48 8.00 -21.11 8.25
C ASN A 48 8.15 -22.57 7.76
N VAL A 49 8.88 -22.77 6.67
CA VAL A 49 9.03 -24.08 6.00
C VAL A 49 9.65 -25.16 6.89
N GLU A 50 10.55 -24.82 7.82
CA GLU A 50 11.15 -25.82 8.72
C GLU A 50 10.11 -26.39 9.66
N VAL A 51 9.26 -25.52 10.23
CA VAL A 51 8.18 -25.92 11.14
C VAL A 51 7.10 -26.68 10.38
N ARG A 52 6.75 -26.26 9.16
CA ARG A 52 5.83 -27.03 8.30
C ARG A 52 6.36 -28.42 7.97
N LYS A 53 7.67 -28.57 7.73
CA LYS A 53 8.30 -29.89 7.52
C LYS A 53 8.34 -30.73 8.79
N LEU A 54 8.65 -30.12 9.95
CA LEU A 54 8.64 -30.79 11.25
C LEU A 54 7.25 -31.32 11.60
N LEU A 55 6.21 -30.52 11.34
CA LEU A 55 4.82 -30.86 11.62
C LEU A 55 4.12 -31.52 10.43
N LYS A 56 4.87 -32.07 9.46
CA LYS A 56 4.32 -32.70 8.26
C LYS A 56 3.32 -33.81 8.62
N GLU A 57 3.66 -34.66 9.57
CA GLU A 57 2.78 -35.74 10.02
C GLU A 57 1.44 -35.19 10.55
N ILE A 58 1.47 -34.07 11.29
CA ILE A 58 0.25 -33.40 11.78
C ILE A 58 -0.55 -32.79 10.63
N ILE A 59 0.11 -32.18 9.65
CA ILE A 59 -0.54 -31.57 8.48
C ILE A 59 -1.37 -32.61 7.72
N PHE A 60 -0.86 -33.83 7.59
CA PHE A 60 -1.49 -34.91 6.83
C PHE A 60 -2.25 -35.94 7.67
N ALA A 61 -2.16 -35.87 9.00
CA ALA A 61 -2.88 -36.75 9.92
C ALA A 61 -4.41 -36.71 9.69
N PRO A 62 -5.15 -37.75 10.07
CA PRO A 62 -6.61 -37.72 10.11
C PRO A 62 -7.15 -36.48 10.85
N ALA A 63 -8.30 -35.96 10.42
CA ALA A 63 -8.83 -34.69 10.93
C ALA A 63 -8.92 -34.64 12.47
N VAL A 64 -9.35 -35.73 13.10
CA VAL A 64 -9.47 -35.83 14.57
C VAL A 64 -8.10 -35.69 15.27
N GLU A 65 -7.06 -36.28 14.69
CA GLU A 65 -5.71 -36.23 15.25
C GLU A 65 -5.08 -34.86 15.04
N ALA A 66 -5.16 -34.33 13.82
CA ALA A 66 -4.65 -33.00 13.49
C ALA A 66 -5.30 -31.90 14.35
N MET A 67 -6.61 -32.02 14.65
CA MET A 67 -7.32 -31.08 15.52
C MET A 67 -6.91 -31.14 17.00
N ARG A 68 -6.33 -32.26 17.44
CA ARG A 68 -5.85 -32.43 18.83
C ARG A 68 -4.38 -32.05 18.99
N ALA A 69 -3.71 -31.65 17.90
CA ALA A 69 -2.34 -31.23 17.95
C ALA A 69 -2.15 -30.05 18.91
N SER A 70 -1.17 -30.17 19.80
CA SER A 70 -0.83 -29.11 20.73
C SER A 70 -0.32 -27.89 19.98
N GLN A 71 -0.84 -26.71 20.33
CA GLN A 71 -0.21 -25.45 19.93
C GLN A 71 1.19 -25.35 20.53
N GLY A 72 2.10 -24.66 19.84
CA GLY A 72 3.47 -24.50 20.31
C GLY A 72 4.24 -23.47 19.52
N VAL A 73 5.27 -22.90 20.15
CA VAL A 73 6.23 -22.02 19.50
C VAL A 73 7.47 -22.83 19.14
N PHE A 74 7.85 -22.76 17.87
CA PHE A 74 8.97 -23.50 17.31
C PHE A 74 10.03 -22.52 16.82
N VAL A 75 11.31 -22.84 17.02
CA VAL A 75 12.44 -22.03 16.55
C VAL A 75 12.97 -22.61 15.25
N GLN A 76 13.09 -21.78 14.22
CA GLN A 76 13.74 -22.19 12.97
C GLN A 76 15.25 -21.95 13.05
N LYS A 77 16.02 -22.97 12.70
CA LYS A 77 17.49 -22.92 12.80
C LYS A 77 18.11 -22.06 11.71
N ASN A 78 17.63 -22.18 10.46
CA ASN A 78 18.27 -21.46 9.34
C ASN A 78 17.77 -20.03 9.18
N PHE A 79 16.62 -19.68 9.75
CA PHE A 79 16.00 -18.36 9.61
C PHE A 79 16.05 -17.52 10.89
N ASN A 80 16.49 -18.11 12.02
CA ASN A 80 16.58 -17.46 13.33
C ASN A 80 15.30 -16.72 13.75
N ASN A 81 14.14 -17.28 13.40
CA ASN A 81 12.82 -16.74 13.76
C ASN A 81 11.98 -17.79 14.49
N ARG A 82 11.03 -17.33 15.30
CA ARG A 82 10.06 -18.19 15.97
C ARG A 82 8.76 -18.24 15.18
N VAL A 83 8.12 -19.41 15.18
CA VAL A 83 6.84 -19.64 14.52
C VAL A 83 5.88 -20.26 15.52
N LEU A 84 4.73 -19.62 15.70
CA LEU A 84 3.63 -20.19 16.46
C LEU A 84 2.79 -21.08 15.55
N PHE A 85 2.63 -22.34 15.96
CA PHE A 85 1.68 -23.27 15.37
C PHE A 85 0.40 -23.32 16.21
N GLN A 86 -0.75 -23.21 15.55
CA GLN A 86 -2.06 -23.30 16.18
C GLN A 86 -3.05 -24.01 15.28
N VAL A 87 -4.06 -24.63 15.91
CA VAL A 87 -5.22 -25.20 15.22
C VAL A 87 -6.47 -24.42 15.60
N LYS A 88 -7.23 -23.97 14.60
CA LYS A 88 -8.52 -23.28 14.80
C LYS A 88 -9.63 -23.97 14.04
N ARG A 89 -10.86 -23.93 14.56
CA ARG A 89 -12.06 -24.48 13.91
C ARG A 89 -13.03 -23.35 13.55
N GLN A 90 -13.51 -23.34 12.31
CA GLN A 90 -14.49 -22.34 11.86
C GLN A 90 -15.23 -22.85 10.61
N ASN A 91 -16.53 -22.57 10.50
CA ASN A 91 -17.33 -22.73 9.27
C ASN A 91 -17.15 -24.08 8.54
N GLY A 92 -17.29 -25.20 9.26
CA GLY A 92 -17.19 -26.53 8.65
C GLY A 92 -15.76 -26.97 8.28
N ALA A 93 -14.74 -26.16 8.62
CA ALA A 93 -13.33 -26.44 8.36
C ALA A 93 -12.49 -26.31 9.64
N PHE A 94 -11.28 -26.83 9.59
CA PHE A 94 -10.23 -26.52 10.54
C PHE A 94 -9.01 -25.96 9.81
N TYR A 95 -8.22 -25.19 10.55
CA TYR A 95 -7.14 -24.36 10.04
C TYR A 95 -5.88 -24.66 10.83
N LEU A 96 -4.80 -24.98 10.12
CA LEU A 96 -3.46 -25.09 10.68
C LEU A 96 -2.74 -23.77 10.39
N LEU A 97 -2.45 -23.01 11.43
CA LEU A 97 -1.86 -21.68 11.35
C LEU A 97 -0.38 -21.78 11.69
N PHE A 98 0.45 -21.21 10.83
CA PHE A 98 1.88 -21.01 11.06
C PHE A 98 2.17 -19.51 10.96
N THR A 99 2.25 -18.84 12.11
CA THR A 99 2.43 -17.39 12.18
C THR A 99 3.84 -17.07 12.64
N ASN A 100 4.55 -16.24 11.88
CA ASN A 100 5.89 -15.78 12.25
C ASN A 100 5.82 -14.79 13.41
N GLU A 101 6.84 -14.81 14.25
CA GLU A 101 7.03 -13.79 15.27
C GLU A 101 7.35 -12.42 14.66
N GLU A 102 6.72 -11.38 15.19
CA GLU A 102 7.01 -9.98 14.89
C GLU A 102 6.82 -9.15 16.16
N ASN A 103 7.84 -8.35 16.53
CA ASN A 103 7.83 -7.50 17.73
C ASN A 103 7.37 -8.25 18.99
N TYR A 104 7.92 -9.45 19.23
CA TYR A 104 7.59 -10.33 20.36
C TYR A 104 6.14 -10.84 20.40
N SER A 105 5.40 -10.69 19.31
CA SER A 105 4.03 -11.16 19.14
C SER A 105 3.90 -12.10 17.94
N PHE A 106 2.74 -12.74 17.78
CA PHE A 106 2.43 -13.62 16.64
C PHE A 106 1.17 -13.15 15.90
N PRO A 107 1.24 -12.06 15.12
CA PRO A 107 0.07 -11.52 14.44
C PRO A 107 -0.41 -12.50 13.37
N LEU A 108 -1.73 -12.73 13.29
CA LEU A 108 -2.31 -13.59 12.23
C LEU A 108 -2.08 -13.00 10.84
N TYR A 109 -2.17 -11.68 10.72
CA TYR A 109 -2.02 -10.92 9.49
C TYR A 109 -0.59 -10.41 9.30
N SER A 110 0.41 -11.22 9.67
CA SER A 110 1.82 -10.90 9.44
C SER A 110 2.34 -11.52 8.15
N ARG A 111 3.32 -10.86 7.52
CA ARG A 111 4.00 -11.32 6.32
C ARG A 111 4.60 -12.72 6.54
N GLY A 112 4.34 -13.63 5.60
CA GLY A 112 4.79 -15.02 5.67
C GLY A 112 3.90 -15.94 6.51
N SER A 113 2.90 -15.41 7.21
CA SER A 113 1.90 -16.26 7.87
C SER A 113 1.23 -17.18 6.87
N TYR A 114 1.17 -18.47 7.22
CA TYR A 114 0.78 -19.56 6.33
C TYR A 114 -0.36 -20.34 6.97
N ILE A 115 -1.50 -20.38 6.31
CA ILE A 115 -2.72 -20.99 6.83
C ILE A 115 -3.15 -22.12 5.89
N ILE A 116 -3.24 -23.32 6.42
CA ILE A 116 -3.74 -24.49 5.70
C ILE A 116 -5.18 -24.74 6.15
N LYS A 117 -6.13 -24.67 5.22
CA LYS A 117 -7.54 -25.00 5.45
C LYS A 117 -7.81 -26.45 5.07
N ARG A 118 -8.39 -27.21 5.99
CA ARG A 118 -8.83 -28.60 5.80
C ARG A 118 -10.30 -28.78 6.12
N SER A 119 -10.94 -29.70 5.41
CA SER A 119 -12.33 -30.09 5.65
C SER A 119 -12.47 -30.81 6.99
N LEU A 120 -13.53 -30.51 7.75
CA LEU A 120 -13.87 -31.28 8.95
C LEU A 120 -14.50 -32.65 8.62
N GLU A 121 -15.07 -32.80 7.42
CA GLU A 121 -15.83 -33.98 7.02
C GLU A 121 -14.92 -35.14 6.65
N ASP A 122 -13.97 -34.89 5.75
CA ASP A 122 -13.08 -35.91 5.18
C ASP A 122 -11.59 -35.64 5.43
N GLY A 123 -11.24 -34.50 6.02
CA GLY A 123 -9.86 -34.10 6.26
C GLY A 123 -9.10 -33.66 5.00
N SER A 124 -9.77 -33.50 3.86
CA SER A 124 -9.13 -33.07 2.60
C SER A 124 -8.52 -31.66 2.73
N LEU A 125 -7.45 -31.40 1.97
CA LEU A 125 -6.86 -30.06 1.85
C LEU A 125 -7.71 -29.20 0.92
N LEU A 126 -8.26 -28.11 1.44
CA LEU A 126 -9.18 -27.25 0.69
C LEU A 126 -8.49 -26.01 0.12
N GLN A 127 -7.56 -25.42 0.87
CA GLN A 127 -6.91 -24.17 0.49
C GLN A 127 -5.64 -23.94 1.30
N ILE A 128 -4.69 -23.21 0.72
CA ILE A 128 -3.59 -22.57 1.44
C ILE A 128 -3.71 -21.05 1.28
N LYS A 129 -3.64 -20.30 2.37
CA LYS A 129 -3.56 -18.83 2.36
C LYS A 129 -2.19 -18.40 2.90
N ILE A 130 -1.48 -17.56 2.15
CA ILE A 130 -0.17 -17.01 2.56
C ILE A 130 -0.24 -15.49 2.53
N PHE A 131 0.08 -14.84 3.64
CA PHE A 131 0.12 -13.37 3.71
C PHE A 131 1.39 -12.80 3.09
N LEU A 132 1.22 -11.85 2.17
CA LEU A 132 2.30 -11.22 1.41
C LEU A 132 2.85 -9.98 2.12
N ARG A 133 2.03 -9.35 2.97
CA ARG A 133 2.33 -8.14 3.75
C ARG A 133 1.67 -8.23 5.12
N ASN A 134 2.01 -7.30 6.02
CA ASN A 134 1.35 -7.13 7.32
C ASN A 134 -0.03 -6.46 7.15
N HIS A 135 -0.90 -7.06 6.34
CA HIS A 135 -2.21 -6.52 6.00
C HIS A 135 -3.20 -7.66 5.72
N PRO A 136 -4.43 -7.64 6.28
CA PRO A 136 -5.39 -8.74 6.16
C PRO A 136 -5.83 -9.05 4.72
N GLU A 137 -5.70 -8.07 3.84
CA GLU A 137 -6.14 -8.13 2.44
C GLU A 137 -5.00 -8.28 1.41
N CYS A 138 -3.77 -8.50 1.89
CA CYS A 138 -2.59 -8.74 1.04
C CYS A 138 -2.12 -10.18 1.19
N PHE A 139 -2.61 -11.07 0.33
CA PHE A 139 -2.37 -12.50 0.45
C PHE A 139 -2.47 -13.20 -0.90
N LEU A 140 -1.96 -14.43 -0.97
CA LEU A 140 -2.32 -15.36 -2.02
C LEU A 140 -3.22 -16.47 -1.47
N ARG A 141 -4.03 -17.07 -2.34
CA ARG A 141 -4.82 -18.28 -2.08
C ARG A 141 -4.46 -19.33 -3.09
N ILE A 142 -4.27 -20.55 -2.63
CA ILE A 142 -3.95 -21.70 -3.47
C ILE A 142 -5.02 -22.76 -3.26
N PHE A 143 -5.54 -23.28 -4.37
CA PHE A 143 -6.61 -24.27 -4.41
C PHE A 143 -6.13 -25.54 -5.10
N PRO A 144 -6.62 -26.72 -4.70
CA PRO A 144 -6.29 -27.96 -5.39
C PRO A 144 -6.96 -28.01 -6.76
N ARG A 145 -6.29 -28.59 -7.75
CA ARG A 145 -6.81 -28.88 -9.09
C ARG A 145 -6.31 -30.23 -9.59
N ASN A 146 -7.00 -31.31 -9.24
CA ASN A 146 -6.55 -32.68 -9.53
C ASN A 146 -5.13 -32.92 -8.98
N ASP A 147 -4.16 -33.20 -9.87
CA ASP A 147 -2.73 -33.38 -9.58
C ASP A 147 -1.94 -32.05 -9.50
N ARG A 148 -2.61 -30.92 -9.73
CA ARG A 148 -2.03 -29.56 -9.76
C ARG A 148 -2.70 -28.65 -8.75
N SER A 149 -2.36 -27.37 -8.80
CA SER A 149 -3.00 -26.32 -8.02
C SER A 149 -3.26 -25.08 -8.87
N SER A 150 -4.19 -24.24 -8.43
CA SER A 150 -4.36 -22.89 -8.95
C SER A 150 -4.11 -21.86 -7.85
N MET A 151 -3.59 -20.70 -8.21
CA MET A 151 -3.27 -19.62 -7.28
C MET A 151 -3.90 -18.31 -7.72
N ASP A 152 -4.44 -17.59 -6.73
CA ASP A 152 -4.91 -16.22 -6.86
C ASP A 152 -4.06 -15.32 -5.95
N VAL A 153 -3.82 -14.08 -6.37
CA VAL A 153 -3.06 -13.07 -5.63
C VAL A 153 -3.96 -11.85 -5.41
N TYR A 154 -4.04 -11.42 -4.16
CA TYR A 154 -4.81 -10.28 -3.72
C TYR A 154 -3.89 -9.24 -3.07
N LEU A 155 -4.05 -7.98 -3.45
CA LEU A 155 -3.39 -6.83 -2.84
C LEU A 155 -4.46 -5.80 -2.46
N TYR A 156 -4.52 -5.42 -1.18
CA TYR A 156 -5.50 -4.47 -0.64
C TYR A 156 -6.94 -4.77 -1.08
N GLY A 157 -7.32 -6.05 -1.02
CA GLY A 157 -8.67 -6.51 -1.35
C GLY A 157 -8.88 -6.80 -2.84
N TYR A 158 -8.06 -6.21 -3.71
CA TYR A 158 -8.19 -6.35 -5.16
C TYR A 158 -7.48 -7.60 -5.70
N PRO A 159 -8.14 -8.43 -6.53
CA PRO A 159 -7.53 -9.61 -7.14
C PRO A 159 -6.64 -9.23 -8.34
N VAL A 160 -5.35 -8.99 -8.09
CA VAL A 160 -4.38 -8.58 -9.13
C VAL A 160 -3.96 -9.71 -10.08
N TYR A 161 -4.02 -10.97 -9.63
CA TYR A 161 -3.82 -12.15 -10.48
C TYR A 161 -4.78 -13.25 -10.06
N GLN A 162 -5.41 -13.90 -11.03
CA GLN A 162 -6.38 -14.96 -10.77
C GLN A 162 -6.06 -16.19 -11.61
N ASN A 163 -6.42 -17.36 -11.08
CA ASN A 163 -6.42 -18.61 -11.81
C ASN A 163 -5.03 -19.03 -12.35
N ILE A 164 -3.95 -18.66 -11.64
CA ILE A 164 -2.59 -18.99 -12.05
C ILE A 164 -2.34 -20.49 -11.87
N ASN A 165 -2.08 -21.20 -12.96
CA ASN A 165 -1.81 -22.64 -12.91
C ASN A 165 -0.42 -22.92 -12.32
N LEU A 166 -0.38 -23.73 -11.24
CA LEU A 166 0.84 -24.21 -10.63
C LEU A 166 1.02 -25.71 -10.98
N PRO A 167 2.15 -26.13 -11.57
CA PRO A 167 2.37 -27.51 -11.99
C PRO A 167 2.81 -28.41 -10.81
N ILE A 168 2.25 -28.19 -9.62
CA ILE A 168 2.51 -28.95 -8.40
C ILE A 168 1.22 -29.09 -7.59
N SER A 169 1.09 -30.20 -6.88
CA SER A 169 -0.08 -30.49 -6.05
C SER A 169 -0.14 -29.59 -4.82
N LEU A 170 -1.35 -29.38 -4.29
CA LEU A 170 -1.53 -28.58 -3.07
C LEU A 170 -0.80 -29.22 -1.88
N GLN A 171 -0.74 -30.56 -1.87
CA GLN A 171 -0.03 -31.36 -0.87
C GLN A 171 1.46 -31.03 -0.86
N GLU A 172 2.12 -31.00 -2.02
CA GLU A 172 3.54 -30.63 -2.12
C GLU A 172 3.79 -29.19 -1.64
N ILE A 173 2.88 -28.27 -1.92
CA ILE A 173 3.00 -26.87 -1.52
C ILE A 173 3.02 -26.71 0.00
N THR A 174 2.28 -27.54 0.75
CA THR A 174 2.18 -27.45 2.23
C THR A 174 3.53 -27.50 2.95
N THR A 175 4.56 -28.10 2.35
CA THR A 175 5.91 -28.21 2.95
C THR A 175 7.02 -27.65 2.04
N SER A 176 6.63 -27.01 0.93
CA SER A 176 7.55 -26.35 0.01
C SER A 176 7.84 -24.91 0.44
N PRO A 177 9.04 -24.38 0.14
CA PRO A 177 9.33 -22.99 0.43
C PRO A 177 8.57 -22.03 -0.50
N PHE A 178 8.26 -20.82 -0.03
CA PHE A 178 7.58 -19.78 -0.78
C PHE A 178 8.30 -19.42 -2.10
N ASN A 179 9.64 -19.46 -2.10
CA ASN A 179 10.41 -19.20 -3.32
C ASN A 179 10.13 -20.21 -4.45
N LEU A 180 9.69 -21.44 -4.11
CA LEU A 180 9.25 -22.40 -5.12
C LEU A 180 8.01 -21.87 -5.86
N LEU A 181 7.04 -21.31 -5.12
CA LEU A 181 5.82 -20.73 -5.70
C LEU A 181 6.16 -19.55 -6.62
N LYS A 182 7.07 -18.67 -6.18
CA LYS A 182 7.56 -17.56 -7.02
C LYS A 182 8.14 -18.07 -8.33
N ARG A 183 9.03 -19.06 -8.26
CA ARG A 183 9.69 -19.65 -9.44
C ARG A 183 8.70 -20.34 -10.39
N MET A 184 7.72 -21.06 -9.85
CA MET A 184 6.71 -21.80 -10.62
C MET A 184 5.73 -20.86 -11.35
N SER A 185 5.49 -19.67 -10.80
CA SER A 185 4.54 -18.69 -11.33
C SER A 185 5.19 -17.48 -12.03
N LYS A 186 6.52 -17.45 -12.15
CA LYS A 186 7.29 -16.29 -12.65
C LYS A 186 6.87 -15.75 -14.02
N ASN A 187 6.31 -16.62 -14.87
CA ASN A 187 5.87 -16.24 -16.22
C ASN A 187 4.44 -15.68 -16.26
N SER A 188 3.70 -15.78 -15.15
CA SER A 188 2.30 -15.35 -15.05
C SER A 188 2.08 -14.29 -13.98
N VAL A 189 3.01 -14.18 -13.02
CA VAL A 189 2.98 -13.21 -11.93
C VAL A 189 4.26 -12.41 -11.96
N ASP A 190 4.12 -11.10 -12.11
CA ASP A 190 5.23 -10.17 -11.93
C ASP A 190 5.44 -9.93 -10.43
N TRP A 191 6.33 -10.73 -9.85
CA TRP A 191 6.67 -10.64 -8.44
C TRP A 191 7.41 -9.36 -8.05
N SER A 192 7.93 -8.60 -9.02
CA SER A 192 8.57 -7.30 -8.74
C SER A 192 7.53 -6.24 -8.37
N LEU A 193 6.33 -6.29 -8.94
CA LEU A 193 5.23 -5.39 -8.57
C LEU A 193 4.67 -5.70 -7.18
N ILE A 194 4.69 -6.97 -6.79
CA ILE A 194 4.22 -7.41 -5.46
C ILE A 194 5.24 -7.09 -4.38
N PHE A 195 6.52 -7.37 -4.64
CA PHE A 195 7.65 -7.15 -3.74
C PHE A 195 8.62 -6.17 -4.39
N SER A 196 8.20 -4.90 -4.51
CA SER A 196 9.03 -3.88 -5.16
C SER A 196 10.31 -3.66 -4.35
N PRO A 197 11.51 -3.88 -4.92
CA PRO A 197 12.78 -3.55 -4.27
C PRO A 197 12.91 -2.04 -3.97
N GLU A 198 12.00 -1.22 -4.50
CA GLU A 198 12.03 0.24 -4.47
C GLU A 198 11.49 0.85 -3.18
N ALA A 199 11.18 0.10 -2.12
CA ALA A 199 10.76 0.72 -0.85
C ALA A 199 11.79 1.73 -0.31
N GLU A 200 13.08 1.54 -0.60
CA GLU A 200 14.10 2.54 -0.28
C GLU A 200 13.95 3.82 -1.13
N GLN A 201 13.48 3.71 -2.39
CA GLN A 201 13.20 4.89 -3.25
C GLN A 201 12.00 5.71 -2.73
N TYR A 202 11.14 5.11 -1.90
CA TYR A 202 10.03 5.79 -1.24
C TYR A 202 10.35 6.13 0.23
N LYS A 203 11.59 5.96 0.68
CA LYS A 203 11.96 6.23 2.08
C LYS A 203 11.78 7.70 2.44
N GLU A 204 12.23 8.61 1.58
CA GLU A 204 12.10 10.05 1.78
C GLU A 204 10.62 10.45 1.82
N VAL A 205 9.82 9.87 0.92
CA VAL A 205 8.37 10.03 0.87
C VAL A 205 7.72 9.55 2.18
N ARG A 206 8.11 8.37 2.64
CA ARG A 206 7.60 7.80 3.90
C ARG A 206 7.98 8.66 5.10
N LEU A 207 9.23 9.12 5.19
CA LEU A 207 9.70 10.00 6.26
C LEU A 207 8.97 11.35 6.24
N MET A 208 8.71 11.90 5.05
CA MET A 208 7.90 13.11 4.89
C MET A 208 6.47 12.88 5.39
N ALA A 209 5.83 11.79 4.98
CA ALA A 209 4.48 11.42 5.42
C ALA A 209 4.41 11.21 6.93
N GLU A 210 5.38 10.55 7.55
CA GLU A 210 5.47 10.35 9.01
C GLU A 210 5.62 11.70 9.74
N LYS A 211 6.45 12.62 9.25
CA LYS A 211 6.58 13.97 9.80
C LYS A 211 5.28 14.77 9.68
N ILE A 212 4.62 14.72 8.52
CA ILE A 212 3.32 15.40 8.30
C ILE A 212 2.27 14.84 9.23
N ARG A 213 2.17 13.50 9.37
CA ARG A 213 1.23 12.85 10.31
C ARG A 213 1.42 13.32 11.74
N GLY A 214 2.67 13.49 12.18
CA GLY A 214 2.98 14.06 13.49
C GLY A 214 2.51 15.51 13.67
N LYS A 215 2.32 16.24 12.56
CA LYS A 215 1.83 17.63 12.54
C LYS A 215 0.33 17.77 12.32
N LEU A 216 -0.35 16.75 11.81
CA LEU A 216 -1.80 16.79 11.58
C LEU A 216 -2.61 17.27 12.81
N PRO A 217 -2.33 16.86 14.06
CA PRO A 217 -3.08 17.33 15.23
C PRO A 217 -2.94 18.84 15.51
N GLU A 218 -1.89 19.48 14.97
CA GLU A 218 -1.66 20.93 15.10
C GLU A 218 -2.36 21.74 13.99
N LEU A 219 -2.79 21.08 12.90
CA LEU A 219 -3.45 21.73 11.77
C LEU A 219 -4.94 21.82 12.01
N ARG A 220 -5.50 23.03 11.79
CA ARG A 220 -6.93 23.28 11.87
C ARG A 220 -7.59 23.00 10.51
N ASP A 221 -8.76 22.39 10.58
CA ASP A 221 -9.67 22.29 9.44
C ASP A 221 -10.43 23.62 9.27
N ALA A 222 -10.63 24.04 8.03
CA ALA A 222 -11.41 25.24 7.71
C ALA A 222 -12.05 25.09 6.33
N ASP A 223 -13.33 25.45 6.24
CA ASP A 223 -14.04 25.53 4.96
C ASP A 223 -13.33 26.53 4.06
N ASP A 224 -12.97 26.08 2.85
CA ASP A 224 -12.26 26.88 1.84
C ASP A 224 -10.89 27.45 2.25
N GLY A 225 -10.27 26.93 3.31
CA GLY A 225 -9.04 27.50 3.84
C GLY A 225 -7.77 27.11 3.08
N ALA A 226 -6.85 28.07 2.86
CA ALA A 226 -5.49 27.86 2.38
C ALA A 226 -4.49 28.90 2.94
N MET A 227 -3.20 28.76 2.63
CA MET A 227 -2.18 29.80 2.84
C MET A 227 -1.85 30.49 1.52
N ASN A 228 -1.75 31.82 1.51
CA ASN A 228 -1.33 32.59 0.33
C ASN A 228 0.20 32.59 0.15
N GLN A 229 0.72 33.29 -0.86
CA GLN A 229 2.16 33.36 -1.16
C GLN A 229 3.03 33.96 -0.03
N ASN A 230 2.41 34.75 0.86
CA ASN A 230 3.07 35.40 2.01
C ASN A 230 2.98 34.56 3.29
N GLY A 231 2.24 33.44 3.26
CA GLY A 231 2.00 32.59 4.41
C GLY A 231 0.84 33.03 5.30
N GLU A 232 -0.04 33.92 4.81
CA GLU A 232 -1.25 34.33 5.51
C GLU A 232 -2.37 33.33 5.21
N TYR A 233 -3.16 32.98 6.23
CA TYR A 233 -4.34 32.13 6.06
C TYR A 233 -5.45 32.94 5.38
N VAL A 234 -5.92 32.44 4.23
CA VAL A 234 -6.94 33.09 3.41
C VAL A 234 -7.96 32.10 2.87
N LEU A 235 -9.12 32.59 2.44
CA LEU A 235 -10.08 31.79 1.67
C LEU A 235 -9.58 31.63 0.22
N ILE A 236 -9.75 30.45 -0.38
CA ILE A 236 -9.35 30.17 -1.76
C ILE A 236 -10.24 30.96 -2.74
N GLU A 237 -11.52 31.14 -2.42
CA GLU A 237 -12.51 31.82 -3.25
C GLU A 237 -12.08 33.25 -3.59
N ASP A 238 -11.75 34.06 -2.58
CA ASP A 238 -11.60 35.52 -2.72
C ASP A 238 -10.30 36.11 -2.10
N LEU A 239 -9.44 35.26 -1.52
CA LEU A 239 -8.22 35.66 -0.81
C LEU A 239 -8.43 36.52 0.45
N SER A 240 -9.65 36.59 0.98
CA SER A 240 -9.92 37.26 2.26
C SER A 240 -9.22 36.54 3.41
N ILE A 241 -8.77 37.31 4.40
CA ILE A 241 -8.03 36.79 5.56
C ILE A 241 -8.97 35.96 6.45
N GLN A 242 -8.52 34.77 6.85
CA GLN A 242 -9.23 33.92 7.80
C GLN A 242 -9.00 34.40 9.25
N GLU A 243 -10.06 34.41 10.06
CA GLU A 243 -9.96 34.77 11.49
C GLU A 243 -9.27 33.69 12.33
N SER A 244 -9.64 32.43 12.14
CA SER A 244 -9.16 31.30 12.96
C SER A 244 -8.01 30.51 12.33
N GLY A 245 -7.79 30.70 11.02
CA GLY A 245 -6.85 29.95 10.19
C GLY A 245 -7.21 28.46 10.07
N GLY A 246 -6.77 27.84 8.97
CA GLY A 246 -6.98 26.43 8.71
C GLY A 246 -6.92 26.10 7.22
N PHE A 247 -7.16 24.82 6.92
CA PHE A 247 -7.09 24.27 5.57
C PHE A 247 -8.31 23.41 5.28
N ASN A 248 -8.83 23.51 4.05
CA ASN A 248 -9.63 22.42 3.47
C ASN A 248 -8.69 21.39 2.80
N CYS A 249 -9.25 20.40 2.10
CA CYS A 249 -8.46 19.41 1.38
C CYS A 249 -7.49 20.02 0.34
N SER A 250 -7.95 20.98 -0.48
CA SER A 250 -7.14 21.64 -1.49
C SER A 250 -6.03 22.52 -0.90
N GLY A 251 -6.34 23.27 0.16
CA GLY A 251 -5.40 24.11 0.89
C GLY A 251 -4.36 23.30 1.66
N PHE A 252 -4.74 22.16 2.24
CA PHE A 252 -3.80 21.24 2.88
C PHE A 252 -2.83 20.66 1.87
N ALA A 253 -3.33 20.27 0.71
CA ALA A 253 -2.51 19.71 -0.33
C ALA A 253 -1.55 20.76 -0.94
N LYS A 254 -2.02 22.03 -1.08
CA LYS A 254 -1.15 23.17 -1.35
C LYS A 254 -0.09 23.37 -0.27
N TRP A 255 -0.44 23.30 1.01
CA TRP A 255 0.50 23.46 2.14
C TRP A 255 1.64 22.43 2.11
N ILE A 256 1.35 21.19 1.73
CA ILE A 256 2.39 20.17 1.52
C ILE A 256 3.34 20.58 0.39
N VAL A 257 2.79 20.98 -0.76
CA VAL A 257 3.56 21.38 -1.94
C VAL A 257 4.38 22.64 -1.65
N ASP A 258 3.83 23.59 -0.90
CA ASP A 258 4.50 24.81 -0.44
C ASP A 258 5.76 24.51 0.36
N GLY A 259 5.75 23.46 1.20
CA GLY A 259 6.93 23.00 1.93
C GLY A 259 8.09 22.62 1.00
N ILE A 260 7.81 22.10 -0.19
CA ILE A 260 8.81 21.76 -1.22
C ILE A 260 9.15 22.99 -2.05
N TYR A 261 8.13 23.72 -2.51
CA TYR A 261 8.26 24.86 -3.40
C TYR A 261 9.05 26.02 -2.76
N TYR A 262 8.83 26.26 -1.47
CA TYR A 262 9.52 27.32 -0.72
C TYR A 262 11.03 27.11 -0.67
N LEU A 263 11.51 25.86 -0.56
CA LEU A 263 12.94 25.54 -0.50
C LEU A 263 13.71 26.04 -1.73
N LYS A 264 13.04 26.09 -2.89
CA LYS A 264 13.64 26.53 -4.15
C LYS A 264 13.38 28.00 -4.47
N ASN A 265 12.20 28.51 -4.11
CA ASN A 265 11.75 29.85 -4.55
C ASN A 265 11.81 30.92 -3.46
N GLY A 266 11.99 30.55 -2.19
CA GLY A 266 12.00 31.47 -1.05
C GLY A 266 10.65 32.11 -0.73
N ARG A 267 9.56 31.63 -1.34
CA ARG A 267 8.18 32.09 -1.15
C ARG A 267 7.20 30.95 -1.38
N TYR A 268 5.97 31.08 -0.88
CA TYR A 268 4.90 30.10 -1.11
C TYR A 268 4.22 30.32 -2.46
N LEU A 269 3.50 29.31 -2.94
CA LEU A 269 2.75 29.36 -4.18
C LEU A 269 1.60 30.38 -4.09
N PRO A 270 1.41 31.24 -5.09
CA PRO A 270 0.21 32.07 -5.20
C PRO A 270 -1.02 31.20 -5.46
N ILE A 271 -2.12 31.43 -4.73
CA ILE A 271 -3.38 30.70 -4.90
C ILE A 271 -3.98 30.92 -6.29
N GLU A 272 -3.88 32.14 -6.83
CA GLU A 272 -4.51 32.47 -8.12
C GLU A 272 -3.99 31.64 -9.27
N ARG A 273 -2.70 31.27 -9.22
CA ARG A 273 -2.10 30.36 -10.19
C ARG A 273 -2.74 28.98 -10.17
N LEU A 274 -3.24 28.55 -9.02
CA LEU A 274 -3.83 27.22 -8.84
C LEU A 274 -5.29 27.17 -9.32
N LYS A 275 -5.95 28.33 -9.48
CA LYS A 275 -7.32 28.46 -9.97
C LYS A 275 -7.42 28.48 -11.50
N ASP A 276 -6.29 28.41 -12.21
CA ASP A 276 -6.27 28.35 -13.67
C ASP A 276 -6.95 27.07 -14.17
N LYS A 277 -8.01 27.24 -14.95
CA LYS A 277 -8.82 26.14 -15.50
C LYS A 277 -8.23 25.65 -16.82
N ASN A 278 -7.84 24.39 -16.90
CA ASN A 278 -7.21 23.81 -18.09
C ASN A 278 -8.27 23.36 -19.12
N TYR A 279 -9.06 24.30 -19.64
CA TYR A 279 -10.21 24.03 -20.53
C TYR A 279 -9.88 23.20 -21.78
N SER A 280 -8.64 23.21 -22.26
CA SER A 280 -8.22 22.43 -23.44
C SER A 280 -7.98 20.95 -23.17
N THR A 281 -7.81 20.57 -21.90
CA THR A 281 -7.39 19.22 -21.47
C THR A 281 -8.25 18.66 -20.33
N ARG A 282 -9.41 19.29 -20.09
CA ARG A 282 -10.40 18.82 -19.11
C ARG A 282 -11.78 18.82 -19.75
N GLY A 283 -12.65 17.96 -19.25
CA GLY A 283 -14.08 18.04 -19.52
C GLY A 283 -14.58 17.07 -20.58
N HIS A 284 -15.87 16.74 -20.46
CA HIS A 284 -16.57 15.94 -21.45
C HIS A 284 -17.96 16.52 -21.71
N ARG A 285 -18.60 16.13 -22.81
CA ARG A 285 -19.91 16.67 -23.24
C ARG A 285 -21.00 16.69 -22.15
N TRP A 286 -20.98 15.78 -21.18
CA TRP A 286 -22.01 15.72 -20.13
C TRP A 286 -21.78 16.66 -18.93
N SER A 287 -20.56 17.18 -18.74
CA SER A 287 -20.17 18.02 -17.59
C SER A 287 -20.17 19.51 -17.92
N GLU A 288 -20.10 19.88 -19.21
CA GLU A 288 -20.13 21.25 -19.72
C GLU A 288 -21.22 22.12 -19.07
N ARG A 289 -22.42 21.58 -18.89
CA ARG A 289 -23.56 22.31 -18.29
C ARG A 289 -23.37 22.68 -16.81
N TYR A 290 -22.39 22.09 -16.14
CA TYR A 290 -22.12 22.31 -14.72
C TYR A 290 -20.85 23.13 -14.47
N GLU A 291 -20.06 23.43 -15.52
CA GLU A 291 -18.78 24.15 -15.43
C GLU A 291 -18.85 25.42 -14.59
N ASP A 292 -19.81 26.30 -14.89
CA ASP A 292 -19.93 27.58 -14.19
C ASP A 292 -20.57 27.46 -12.80
N SER A 293 -21.39 26.42 -12.59
CA SER A 293 -22.22 26.30 -11.39
C SER A 293 -21.61 25.44 -10.29
N ARG A 294 -20.74 24.49 -10.65
CA ARG A 294 -20.19 23.48 -9.73
C ARG A 294 -18.71 23.19 -9.92
N ASP A 295 -18.13 23.64 -11.03
CA ASP A 295 -16.72 23.40 -11.38
C ASP A 295 -16.24 21.97 -11.07
N PRO A 296 -16.81 20.95 -11.74
CA PRO A 296 -16.59 19.54 -11.39
C PRO A 296 -15.11 19.10 -11.50
N TYR A 297 -14.27 19.87 -12.20
CA TYR A 297 -12.86 19.59 -12.39
C TYR A 297 -11.92 20.45 -11.52
N PHE A 298 -12.45 21.24 -10.58
CA PHE A 298 -11.64 22.08 -9.69
C PHE A 298 -10.49 21.31 -9.05
N GLY A 299 -10.77 20.12 -8.51
CA GLY A 299 -9.73 19.27 -7.89
C GLY A 299 -8.64 18.85 -8.88
N LEU A 300 -9.03 18.43 -10.09
CA LEU A 300 -8.10 18.02 -11.14
C LEU A 300 -7.18 19.18 -11.55
N ASP A 301 -7.76 20.34 -11.87
CA ASP A 301 -7.02 21.56 -12.22
C ASP A 301 -6.07 21.98 -11.10
N TRP A 302 -6.57 22.01 -9.86
CA TRP A 302 -5.78 22.35 -8.69
C TRP A 302 -4.55 21.44 -8.54
N THR A 303 -4.74 20.12 -8.66
CA THR A 303 -3.63 19.15 -8.57
C THR A 303 -2.64 19.25 -9.73
N ARG A 304 -3.12 19.50 -10.97
CA ARG A 304 -2.27 19.72 -12.14
C ARG A 304 -1.43 20.98 -11.96
N ASN A 305 -2.04 22.09 -11.54
CA ASN A 305 -1.36 23.37 -11.36
C ASN A 305 -0.32 23.32 -10.23
N LEU A 306 -0.59 22.59 -9.14
CA LEU A 306 0.40 22.32 -8.10
C LEU A 306 1.60 21.53 -8.64
N SER A 307 1.33 20.49 -9.42
CA SER A 307 2.36 19.63 -10.01
C SER A 307 3.21 20.37 -11.04
N LEU A 308 2.57 21.14 -11.92
CA LEU A 308 3.23 22.01 -12.90
C LEU A 308 4.14 23.02 -12.20
N SER A 309 3.67 23.65 -11.12
CA SER A 309 4.47 24.61 -10.38
C SER A 309 5.76 24.00 -9.81
N LEU A 310 5.74 22.73 -9.39
CA LEU A 310 6.94 22.00 -8.99
C LEU A 310 7.84 21.66 -10.18
N LEU A 311 7.27 21.16 -11.28
CA LEU A 311 8.02 20.80 -12.50
C LEU A 311 8.75 22.00 -13.11
N GLU A 312 8.10 23.16 -13.15
CA GLU A 312 8.72 24.39 -13.63
C GLU A 312 9.92 24.83 -12.78
N THR A 313 9.89 24.50 -11.48
CA THR A 313 11.03 24.77 -10.60
C THR A 313 12.17 23.75 -10.79
N GLU A 314 11.93 22.65 -11.49
CA GLU A 314 12.93 21.65 -11.88
C GLU A 314 13.45 21.84 -13.31
N SER A 315 12.66 22.46 -14.19
CA SER A 315 13.00 22.69 -15.58
C SER A 315 13.97 23.86 -15.75
N GLU A 316 15.07 23.65 -16.47
CA GLU A 316 15.95 24.74 -16.92
C GLU A 316 15.29 25.57 -18.05
N SER A 317 14.26 25.02 -18.71
CA SER A 317 13.53 25.65 -19.80
C SER A 317 12.22 26.27 -19.32
N LYS A 318 11.96 27.51 -19.74
CA LYS A 318 10.67 28.22 -19.55
C LYS A 318 9.61 27.83 -20.58
N ALA A 319 9.80 26.74 -21.33
CA ALA A 319 8.78 26.25 -22.24
C ALA A 319 7.50 25.91 -21.47
N LEU A 320 6.34 26.18 -22.08
CA LEU A 320 5.05 25.75 -21.53
C LEU A 320 5.06 24.23 -21.39
N ILE A 321 4.94 23.77 -20.14
CA ILE A 321 4.83 22.35 -19.82
C ILE A 321 3.37 21.96 -20.01
N ASP A 322 3.14 20.88 -20.76
CA ASP A 322 1.82 20.30 -20.92
C ASP A 322 1.23 19.91 -19.54
N PRO A 323 0.05 20.42 -19.14
CA PRO A 323 -0.60 20.07 -17.88
C PRO A 323 -0.77 18.58 -17.64
N GLU A 324 -0.93 17.80 -18.70
CA GLU A 324 -1.18 16.36 -18.63
C GLU A 324 0.11 15.55 -18.36
N VAL A 325 1.30 16.16 -18.47
CA VAL A 325 2.59 15.45 -18.26
C VAL A 325 2.73 14.89 -16.84
N ALA A 326 2.03 15.53 -15.90
CA ALA A 326 1.97 15.22 -14.49
C ALA A 326 0.94 14.11 -14.19
N ASP A 327 0.01 13.83 -15.10
CA ASP A 327 -1.04 12.84 -14.85
C ASP A 327 -0.44 11.44 -14.66
N VAL A 328 -0.94 10.73 -13.65
CA VAL A 328 -0.61 9.33 -13.43
C VAL A 328 -1.60 8.50 -14.24
N ARG A 329 -1.24 8.18 -15.47
CA ARG A 329 -2.08 7.41 -16.41
C ARG A 329 -1.72 5.93 -16.48
N GLU A 330 -0.50 5.59 -16.11
CA GLU A 330 -0.01 4.21 -16.16
C GLU A 330 0.26 3.72 -14.74
N VAL A 331 -0.61 2.84 -14.26
CA VAL A 331 -0.36 2.04 -13.05
C VAL A 331 -0.68 0.57 -13.34
N PRO A 332 0.12 -0.37 -12.81
CA PRO A 332 -0.16 -1.77 -13.01
C PRO A 332 -1.55 -2.16 -12.47
N PHE A 333 -2.24 -3.05 -13.19
CA PHE A 333 -3.54 -3.65 -12.83
C PHE A 333 -4.78 -2.78 -12.95
N PHE A 334 -4.65 -1.47 -13.25
CA PHE A 334 -5.79 -0.57 -13.36
C PHE A 334 -5.74 0.22 -14.67
N ASP A 335 -6.89 0.32 -15.31
CA ASP A 335 -7.06 1.11 -16.52
C ASP A 335 -7.47 2.54 -16.13
N TYR A 336 -6.78 3.52 -16.70
CA TYR A 336 -7.11 4.93 -16.53
C TYR A 336 -8.25 5.33 -17.46
N ILE A 337 -9.25 6.02 -16.92
CA ILE A 337 -10.35 6.60 -17.69
C ILE A 337 -10.10 8.11 -17.80
N GLU A 338 -10.02 8.62 -19.03
CA GLU A 338 -9.80 10.05 -19.26
C GLU A 338 -10.85 10.91 -18.54
N ASP A 339 -10.38 12.01 -17.93
CA ASP A 339 -11.15 12.96 -17.12
C ASP A 339 -11.91 12.37 -15.90
N VAL A 340 -11.69 11.09 -15.59
CA VAL A 340 -12.32 10.39 -14.45
C VAL A 340 -11.26 9.83 -13.50
N GLY A 341 -10.15 9.33 -14.01
CA GLY A 341 -9.10 8.68 -13.24
C GLY A 341 -9.26 7.16 -13.17
N TYR A 342 -8.82 6.57 -12.06
CA TYR A 342 -8.96 5.14 -11.81
C TYR A 342 -10.29 4.83 -11.09
N PRO A 343 -10.92 3.69 -11.38
CA PRO A 343 -12.12 3.27 -10.65
C PRO A 343 -11.80 3.07 -9.16
N VAL A 344 -12.62 3.68 -8.30
CA VAL A 344 -12.60 3.50 -6.85
C VAL A 344 -13.84 2.70 -6.49
N GLU A 345 -13.73 1.38 -6.40
CA GLU A 345 -14.83 0.48 -6.00
C GLU A 345 -14.85 0.21 -4.50
#